data_AF-A0A067TWB9-F1
#
_entry.id   AF-A0A067TWB9-F1
#
_cell.length_a   1.000
_cell.length_b   1.000
_cell.length_c   1.000
_cell.angle_alpha   90.00
_cell.angle_beta   90.00
_cell.angle_gamma   90.00
#
_symmetry.space_group_name_H-M   'P 1'
#
loop_
_entity.id
_entity.type
_entity.pdbx_description
1 polymer ?
#
loop_
_entity_poly.entity_id
_entity_poly.type
_entity_poly.pdbx_seq_one_letter_code
_entity_poly.pdbx_strand_id
1 'polypeptide(L)'
;MSAHEPISQNPAVEPDSDNWSTGAAPSSDEEDEVQGTTHRDEHRAEVQRARRDLALGHAQNVVHAAQQCVLARHKQEQDFLQNSVGFQLEDGSYPVEVSVGVARLARQALMADYDLALVKVKECELMLLDLNATAAEARIYFERGGAQLDNLKIQLQNNNLPIPDTANNTPPPALPESILSQYKRHIETFLSINWSPSVTQSKSVRAGGFVGDVD
;
A
#
# COMPACT_ATOMS: atom_id res chain seq x y z
N MET A 1 -19.18 19.39 20.51
CA MET A 1 -19.81 18.28 21.27
C MET A 1 -18.87 17.09 21.15
N SER A 2 -17.98 16.93 22.12
CA SER A 2 -16.96 15.88 22.12
C SER A 2 -17.55 14.61 22.74
N ALA A 3 -17.60 13.54 21.97
CA ALA A 3 -17.95 12.21 22.47
C ALA A 3 -16.67 11.54 23.00
N HIS A 4 -16.63 11.29 24.30
CA HIS A 4 -15.68 10.40 24.95
C HIS A 4 -16.11 8.95 24.67
N GLU A 5 -15.25 8.16 24.04
CA GLU A 5 -15.40 6.70 23.99
C GLU A 5 -14.83 6.06 25.28
N PRO A 6 -15.48 5.03 25.84
CA PRO A 6 -15.03 4.38 27.06
C PRO A 6 -13.93 3.34 26.77
N ILE A 7 -12.93 3.33 27.65
CA ILE A 7 -11.83 2.39 27.72
C ILE A 7 -12.38 1.01 28.13
N SER A 8 -12.28 0.03 27.24
CA SER A 8 -12.59 -1.37 27.51
C SER A 8 -11.48 -2.00 28.36
N GLN A 9 -11.82 -2.44 29.56
CA GLN A 9 -10.93 -3.19 30.46
C GLN A 9 -10.93 -4.68 30.05
N ASN A 10 -9.77 -5.20 29.66
CA ASN A 10 -9.58 -6.64 29.47
C ASN A 10 -9.44 -7.34 30.84
N PRO A 11 -10.13 -8.48 31.08
CA PRO A 11 -9.94 -9.26 32.28
C PRO A 11 -8.62 -10.03 32.22
N ALA A 12 -7.90 -10.03 33.35
CA ALA A 12 -6.71 -10.83 33.59
C ALA A 12 -7.08 -12.32 33.58
N VAL A 13 -6.42 -13.10 32.73
CA VAL A 13 -6.48 -14.56 32.72
C VAL A 13 -5.33 -15.07 33.58
N GLU A 14 -5.67 -15.78 34.66
CA GLU A 14 -4.73 -16.48 35.53
C GLU A 14 -4.12 -17.69 34.78
N PRO A 15 -2.81 -17.96 34.92
CA PRO A 15 -2.20 -19.15 34.35
C PRO A 15 -2.43 -20.36 35.27
N ASP A 16 -3.27 -21.29 34.82
CA ASP A 16 -3.38 -22.63 35.41
C ASP A 16 -2.02 -23.35 35.29
N SER A 17 -1.51 -23.70 36.47
CA SER A 17 -0.32 -24.51 36.67
C SER A 17 -0.74 -25.98 36.71
N ASP A 18 0.19 -26.85 36.29
CA ASP A 18 0.19 -28.30 36.51
C ASP A 18 -0.43 -29.18 35.41
N ASN A 19 0.38 -29.50 34.41
CA ASN A 19 0.31 -30.83 33.79
C ASN A 19 1.71 -31.33 33.43
N TRP A 20 2.36 -32.02 34.37
CA TRP A 20 3.61 -32.75 34.13
C TRP A 20 3.27 -34.07 33.43
N SER A 21 3.17 -34.03 32.10
CA SER A 21 2.95 -35.23 31.30
C SER A 21 4.25 -36.03 31.17
N THR A 22 4.22 -37.23 31.74
CA THR A 22 5.23 -38.28 31.62
C THR A 22 5.56 -38.59 30.16
N GLY A 23 6.86 -38.63 29.85
CA GLY A 23 7.40 -38.95 28.53
C GLY A 23 7.03 -40.36 28.09
N ALA A 24 6.11 -40.45 27.12
CA ALA A 24 6.01 -41.56 26.20
C ALA A 24 6.86 -41.21 24.96
N ALA A 25 7.70 -42.15 24.52
CA ALA A 25 8.45 -41.98 23.28
C ALA A 25 7.48 -41.90 22.10
N PRO A 26 7.66 -40.95 21.15
CA PRO A 26 6.77 -40.80 20.00
C PRO A 26 6.80 -42.07 19.15
N SER A 27 5.62 -42.64 18.91
CA SER A 27 5.43 -43.76 18.00
C SER A 27 5.63 -43.29 16.56
N SER A 28 6.29 -44.12 15.74
CA SER A 28 6.67 -43.87 14.35
C SER A 28 5.51 -43.55 13.38
N ASP A 29 4.25 -43.63 13.84
CA ASP A 29 3.06 -43.31 13.04
C ASP A 29 2.69 -41.81 13.08
N GLU A 30 3.27 -40.99 13.97
CA GLU A 30 2.98 -39.53 14.05
C GLU A 30 3.80 -38.68 13.07
N GLU A 31 4.91 -39.21 12.53
CA GLU A 31 5.79 -38.44 11.62
C GLU A 31 5.19 -38.27 10.21
N ASP A 32 4.36 -39.22 9.76
CA ASP A 32 3.67 -39.14 8.47
C ASP A 32 2.48 -38.16 8.49
N GLU A 33 1.85 -37.93 9.65
CA GLU A 33 0.74 -36.99 9.78
C GLU A 33 1.24 -35.52 9.80
N VAL A 34 2.41 -35.27 10.39
CA VAL A 34 3.02 -33.92 10.43
C VAL A 34 3.42 -33.44 9.03
N GLN A 35 3.96 -34.31 8.16
CA GLN A 35 4.37 -33.92 6.80
C GLN A 35 3.18 -33.53 5.90
N GLY A 36 2.03 -34.20 6.07
CA GLY A 36 0.81 -33.91 5.30
C GLY A 36 0.20 -32.53 5.63
N THR A 37 0.33 -32.06 6.87
CA THR A 37 -0.20 -30.75 7.28
C THR A 37 0.61 -29.58 6.71
N THR A 38 1.95 -29.70 6.71
CA THR A 38 2.85 -28.67 6.17
C THR A 38 2.64 -28.39 4.68
N HIS A 39 2.49 -29.42 3.85
CA HIS A 39 2.27 -29.24 2.41
C HIS A 39 0.92 -28.57 2.11
N ARG A 40 -0.10 -28.82 2.95
CA ARG A 40 -1.42 -28.21 2.79
C ARG A 40 -1.41 -26.72 3.16
N ASP A 41 -0.63 -26.34 4.17
CA ASP A 41 -0.50 -24.95 4.59
C ASP A 41 0.36 -24.13 3.61
N GLU A 42 1.41 -24.71 3.06
CA GLU A 42 2.21 -24.09 1.98
C GLU A 42 1.36 -23.83 0.74
N HIS A 43 0.62 -24.83 0.27
CA HIS A 43 -0.27 -24.66 -0.88
C HIS A 43 -1.35 -23.59 -0.63
N ARG A 44 -1.91 -23.54 0.59
CA ARG A 44 -2.87 -22.51 0.97
C ARG A 44 -2.24 -21.11 0.95
N ALA A 45 -1.02 -20.97 1.45
CA ALA A 45 -0.28 -19.70 1.44
C ALA A 45 0.01 -19.23 0.00
N GLU A 46 0.43 -20.14 -0.87
CA GLU A 46 0.65 -19.88 -2.29
C GLU A 46 -0.62 -19.41 -3.00
N VAL A 47 -1.74 -20.10 -2.80
CA VAL A 47 -3.04 -19.71 -3.38
C VAL A 47 -3.47 -18.34 -2.88
N GLN A 48 -3.25 -18.02 -1.60
CA GLN A 48 -3.55 -16.70 -1.06
C GLN A 48 -2.66 -15.62 -1.66
N ARG A 49 -1.35 -15.87 -1.83
CA ARG A 49 -0.42 -14.94 -2.49
C ARG A 49 -0.86 -14.66 -3.93
N ALA A 50 -1.12 -15.70 -4.72
CA ALA A 50 -1.57 -15.56 -6.10
C ALA A 50 -2.89 -14.77 -6.21
N ARG A 51 -3.83 -14.94 -5.26
CA ARG A 51 -5.07 -14.17 -5.22
C ARG A 51 -4.83 -12.68 -4.93
N ARG A 52 -3.88 -12.35 -4.04
CA ARG A 52 -3.51 -10.96 -3.75
C ARG A 52 -2.85 -10.31 -4.96
N ASP A 53 -1.90 -10.99 -5.58
CA ASP A 53 -1.22 -10.52 -6.79
C ASP A 53 -2.22 -10.23 -7.92
N LEU A 54 -3.18 -11.14 -8.12
CA LEU A 54 -4.25 -10.95 -9.10
C LEU A 54 -5.14 -9.74 -8.75
N ALA A 55 -5.51 -9.58 -7.47
CA ALA A 55 -6.34 -8.45 -7.03
C ALA A 55 -5.61 -7.12 -7.20
N LEU A 56 -4.31 -7.06 -6.88
CA LEU A 56 -3.47 -5.88 -7.07
C LEU A 56 -3.33 -5.54 -8.56
N GLY A 57 -3.02 -6.53 -9.40
CA GLY A 57 -2.93 -6.34 -10.85
C GLY A 57 -4.26 -5.89 -11.46
N HIS A 58 -5.39 -6.41 -10.97
CA HIS A 58 -6.71 -5.93 -11.38
C HIS A 58 -6.95 -4.47 -10.97
N ALA A 59 -6.62 -4.09 -9.74
CA ALA A 59 -6.77 -2.71 -9.27
C ALA A 59 -5.92 -1.72 -10.10
N GLN A 60 -4.66 -2.06 -10.38
CA GLN A 60 -3.77 -1.28 -11.25
C GLN A 60 -4.36 -1.08 -12.65
N ASN A 61 -4.95 -2.13 -13.23
CA ASN A 61 -5.62 -2.04 -14.53
C ASN A 61 -6.84 -1.11 -14.49
N VAL A 62 -7.65 -1.16 -13.42
CA VAL A 62 -8.80 -0.26 -13.24
C VAL A 62 -8.34 1.19 -13.06
N VAL A 63 -7.27 1.44 -12.30
CA VAL A 63 -6.67 2.78 -12.17
C VAL A 63 -6.21 3.30 -13.52
N HIS A 64 -5.49 2.48 -14.30
CA HIS A 64 -5.06 2.88 -15.63
C HIS A 64 -6.24 3.21 -16.54
N ALA A 65 -7.30 2.39 -16.54
CA ALA A 65 -8.51 2.67 -17.30
C ALA A 65 -9.17 3.99 -16.87
N ALA A 66 -9.27 4.26 -15.56
CA ALA A 66 -9.80 5.51 -15.02
C ALA A 66 -8.96 6.73 -15.45
N GLN A 67 -7.63 6.61 -15.46
CA GLN A 67 -6.72 7.66 -15.95
C GLN A 67 -6.98 7.97 -17.44
N GLN A 68 -7.15 6.95 -18.27
CA GLN A 68 -7.46 7.15 -19.69
C GLN A 68 -8.81 7.85 -19.89
N CYS A 69 -9.81 7.52 -19.06
CA CYS A 69 -11.11 8.20 -19.07
C CYS A 69 -10.97 9.70 -18.72
N VAL A 70 -10.23 10.03 -17.67
CA VAL A 70 -9.96 11.43 -17.28
C VAL A 70 -9.26 12.18 -18.41
N LEU A 71 -8.22 11.60 -19.01
CA LEU A 71 -7.49 12.21 -20.12
C LEU A 71 -8.40 12.47 -21.33
N ALA A 72 -9.26 11.50 -21.67
CA ALA A 72 -10.23 11.67 -22.76
C ALA A 72 -11.25 12.78 -22.46
N ARG A 73 -11.69 12.91 -21.20
CA ARG A 73 -12.61 13.99 -20.78
C ARG A 73 -11.97 15.36 -20.82
N HIS A 74 -10.74 15.51 -20.31
CA HIS A 74 -10.00 16.77 -20.41
C HIS A 74 -9.76 17.18 -21.86
N LYS A 75 -9.44 16.22 -22.74
CA LYS A 75 -9.32 16.50 -24.17
C LYS A 75 -10.64 16.99 -24.76
N GLN A 76 -11.76 16.32 -24.45
CA GLN A 76 -13.09 16.74 -24.91
C GLN A 76 -13.45 18.15 -24.42
N GLU A 77 -13.16 18.45 -23.16
CA GLU A 77 -13.36 19.78 -22.58
C GLU A 77 -12.51 20.83 -23.31
N GLN A 78 -11.23 20.55 -23.53
CA GLN A 78 -10.32 21.43 -24.25
C GLN A 78 -10.81 21.70 -25.68
N ASP A 79 -11.17 20.65 -26.42
CA ASP A 79 -11.68 20.75 -27.79
C ASP A 79 -12.98 21.59 -27.81
N PHE A 80 -13.87 21.39 -26.84
CA PHE A 80 -15.10 22.19 -26.73
C PHE A 80 -14.82 23.66 -26.44
N LEU A 81 -13.94 23.95 -25.49
CA LEU A 81 -13.57 25.33 -25.11
C LEU A 81 -12.90 26.06 -26.28
N GLN A 82 -11.98 25.40 -26.99
CA GLN A 82 -11.33 25.95 -28.18
C GLN A 82 -12.34 26.30 -29.28
N ASN A 83 -13.31 25.41 -29.53
CA ASN A 83 -14.38 25.67 -30.51
C ASN A 83 -15.36 26.75 -30.02
N SER A 84 -15.54 26.89 -28.70
CA SER A 84 -16.47 27.84 -28.10
C SER A 84 -15.98 29.29 -28.13
N VAL A 85 -14.66 29.52 -28.17
CA VAL A 85 -14.06 30.87 -28.22
C VAL A 85 -14.52 31.67 -29.45
N GLY A 86 -14.85 30.99 -30.55
CA GLY A 86 -15.38 31.63 -31.77
C GLY A 86 -16.83 32.12 -31.67
N PHE A 87 -17.54 31.83 -30.59
CA PHE A 87 -18.96 32.18 -30.41
C PHE A 87 -19.19 33.37 -29.46
N GLN A 88 -18.16 34.15 -29.14
CA GLN A 88 -18.34 35.36 -28.35
C GLN A 88 -19.24 36.35 -29.09
N LEU A 89 -20.23 36.87 -28.37
CA LEU A 89 -21.09 37.96 -28.82
C LEU A 89 -20.29 39.28 -28.86
N GLU A 90 -20.81 40.29 -29.56
CA GLU A 90 -20.15 41.60 -29.71
C GLU A 90 -19.91 42.31 -28.36
N ASP A 91 -20.68 41.97 -27.34
CA ASP A 91 -20.52 42.47 -25.97
C ASP A 91 -19.48 41.68 -25.15
N GLY A 92 -18.81 40.70 -25.75
CA GLY A 92 -17.84 39.82 -25.11
C GLY A 92 -18.46 38.71 -24.25
N SER A 93 -19.80 38.59 -24.23
CA SER A 93 -20.49 37.52 -23.52
C SER A 93 -20.59 36.24 -24.37
N TYR A 94 -20.75 35.10 -23.70
CA TYR A 94 -21.02 33.83 -24.38
C TYR A 94 -22.54 33.57 -24.42
N PRO A 95 -23.06 32.97 -25.51
CA PRO A 95 -24.42 32.47 -25.54
C PRO A 95 -24.73 31.55 -24.36
N VAL A 96 -25.98 31.56 -23.89
CA VAL A 96 -26.42 30.77 -22.74
C VAL A 96 -26.17 29.27 -22.98
N GLU A 97 -26.36 28.81 -24.20
CA GLU A 97 -26.15 27.43 -24.63
C GLU A 97 -24.68 27.01 -24.47
N VAL A 98 -23.75 27.89 -24.85
CA VAL A 98 -22.30 27.67 -24.70
C VAL A 98 -21.95 27.61 -23.22
N SER A 99 -22.46 28.54 -22.41
CA SER A 99 -22.23 28.59 -20.97
C SER A 99 -22.73 27.33 -20.26
N VAL A 100 -23.93 26.85 -20.61
CA VAL A 100 -24.50 25.59 -20.09
C VAL A 100 -23.67 24.39 -20.55
N GLY A 101 -23.19 24.40 -21.79
CA GLY A 101 -22.27 23.38 -22.33
C GLY A 101 -20.98 23.29 -21.53
N VAL A 102 -20.33 24.43 -21.27
CA VAL A 102 -19.12 24.51 -20.43
C VAL A 102 -19.39 23.99 -19.02
N ALA A 103 -20.47 24.44 -18.37
CA ALA A 103 -20.82 23.97 -17.02
C ALA A 103 -21.05 22.45 -16.97
N ARG A 104 -21.66 21.87 -18.01
CA ARG A 104 -21.88 20.42 -18.12
C ARG A 104 -20.56 19.66 -18.27
N LEU A 105 -19.66 20.15 -19.11
CA LEU A 105 -18.35 19.52 -19.32
C LEU A 105 -17.49 19.60 -18.08
N ALA A 106 -17.42 20.76 -17.42
CA ALA A 106 -16.71 20.92 -16.16
C ALA A 106 -17.23 19.94 -15.10
N ARG A 107 -18.55 19.76 -14.99
CA ARG A 107 -19.15 18.75 -14.10
C ARG A 107 -18.69 17.33 -14.45
N GLN A 108 -18.66 16.98 -15.74
CA GLN A 108 -18.25 15.64 -16.19
C GLN A 108 -16.76 15.39 -15.94
N ALA A 109 -15.89 16.38 -16.14
CA ALA A 109 -14.47 16.31 -15.82
C ALA A 109 -14.26 16.09 -14.31
N LEU A 110 -14.90 16.91 -13.47
CA LEU A 110 -14.84 16.78 -12.01
C LEU A 110 -15.33 15.41 -11.50
N MET A 111 -16.38 14.86 -12.11
CA MET A 111 -16.86 13.51 -11.79
C MET A 111 -15.82 12.43 -12.16
N ALA A 112 -15.19 12.54 -13.32
CA ALA A 112 -14.15 11.61 -13.73
C ALA A 112 -12.91 11.68 -12.82
N ASP A 113 -12.50 12.89 -12.41
CA ASP A 113 -11.41 13.09 -11.45
C ASP A 113 -11.73 12.48 -10.09
N TYR A 114 -12.97 12.66 -9.61
CA TYR A 114 -13.45 12.03 -8.37
C TYR A 114 -13.40 10.50 -8.45
N ASP A 115 -13.90 9.91 -9.54
CA ASP A 115 -13.88 8.46 -9.74
C ASP A 115 -12.44 7.93 -9.78
N LEU A 116 -11.53 8.63 -10.46
CA LEU A 116 -10.10 8.28 -10.48
C LEU A 116 -9.50 8.34 -9.07
N ALA A 117 -9.81 9.37 -8.28
CA ALA A 117 -9.32 9.50 -6.92
C ALA A 117 -9.81 8.34 -6.04
N LEU A 118 -11.09 7.98 -6.17
CA LEU A 118 -11.69 6.86 -5.42
C LEU A 118 -11.02 5.53 -5.76
N VAL A 119 -10.79 5.24 -7.05
CA VAL A 119 -10.12 4.00 -7.47
C VAL A 119 -8.67 3.97 -6.99
N LYS A 120 -7.93 5.09 -7.04
CA LYS A 120 -6.57 5.18 -6.48
C LYS A 120 -6.53 4.91 -4.98
N VAL A 121 -7.51 5.39 -4.21
CA VAL A 121 -7.62 5.04 -2.78
C VAL A 121 -7.78 3.53 -2.60
N LYS A 122 -8.60 2.87 -3.42
CA LYS A 122 -8.78 1.41 -3.37
C LYS A 122 -7.51 0.64 -3.75
N GLU A 123 -6.76 1.11 -4.73
CA GLU A 123 -5.43 0.55 -5.05
C GLU A 123 -4.48 0.67 -3.85
N CYS A 124 -4.42 1.83 -3.20
CA CYS A 124 -3.62 2.03 -1.99
C CYS A 124 -4.03 1.13 -0.82
N GLU A 125 -5.34 0.95 -0.59
CA GLU A 125 -5.85 0.01 0.43
C GLU A 125 -5.36 -1.42 0.16
N LEU A 126 -5.39 -1.87 -1.10
CA LEU A 126 -4.90 -3.20 -1.49
C LEU A 126 -3.38 -3.33 -1.33
N MET A 127 -2.60 -2.32 -1.72
CA MET A 127 -1.15 -2.31 -1.51
C MET A 127 -0.80 -2.36 -0.01
N LEU A 128 -1.54 -1.66 0.84
CA LEU A 128 -1.33 -1.69 2.28
C LEU A 128 -1.61 -3.08 2.88
N LEU A 129 -2.66 -3.75 2.41
CA LEU A 129 -2.97 -5.13 2.81
C LEU A 129 -1.85 -6.09 2.40
N ASP A 130 -1.31 -5.93 1.20
CA ASP A 130 -0.20 -6.75 0.72
C ASP A 130 1.07 -6.52 1.55
N LEU A 131 1.43 -5.26 1.79
CA LEU A 131 2.59 -4.90 2.61
C LEU A 131 2.48 -5.46 4.04
N ASN A 132 1.30 -5.38 4.65
CA ASN A 132 1.05 -5.96 5.97
C ASN A 132 1.22 -7.49 5.95
N ALA A 133 0.78 -8.16 4.89
CA ALA A 133 0.98 -9.60 4.73
C ALA A 133 2.46 -9.95 4.58
N THR A 134 3.22 -9.20 3.77
CA THR A 134 4.67 -9.39 3.63
C THR A 134 5.40 -9.12 4.94
N ALA A 135 5.00 -8.11 5.71
CA ALA A 135 5.58 -7.82 7.01
C ALA A 135 5.33 -8.94 8.04
N ALA A 136 4.12 -9.51 8.04
CA ALA A 136 3.80 -10.67 8.87
C ALA A 136 4.63 -11.90 8.47
N GLU A 137 4.79 -12.15 7.17
CA GLU A 137 5.64 -13.23 6.65
C GLU A 137 7.12 -13.02 7.03
N ALA A 138 7.64 -11.81 6.87
CA ALA A 138 9.01 -11.46 7.27
C ALA A 138 9.24 -11.68 8.77
N ARG A 139 8.24 -11.37 9.61
CA ARG A 139 8.30 -11.64 11.05
C ARG A 139 8.40 -13.13 11.35
N ILE A 140 7.62 -13.98 10.68
CA ILE A 140 7.70 -15.44 10.82
C ILE A 140 9.11 -15.93 10.46
N TYR A 141 9.68 -15.44 9.36
CA TYR A 141 11.05 -15.80 8.97
C TYR A 141 12.10 -15.34 9.99
N PHE A 142 11.93 -14.15 10.56
CA PHE A 142 12.81 -13.65 11.61
C PHE A 142 12.75 -14.55 12.87
N GLU A 143 11.56 -14.89 13.34
CA GLU A 143 11.36 -15.76 14.51
C GLU A 143 11.93 -17.17 14.25
N ARG A 144 11.69 -17.74 13.06
CA ARG A 144 12.25 -19.04 12.65
C ARG A 144 13.77 -19.01 12.56
N GLY A 145 14.35 -17.95 12.01
CA GLY A 145 15.80 -17.75 11.96
C GLY A 145 16.42 -17.65 13.35
N GLY A 146 15.75 -16.97 14.28
CA GLY A 146 16.14 -16.93 15.69
C GLY A 146 16.15 -18.31 16.34
N ALA A 147 15.07 -19.08 16.18
CA ALA A 147 14.98 -20.44 16.70
C ALA A 147 16.05 -21.38 16.11
N GLN A 148 16.35 -21.25 14.81
CA GLN A 148 17.42 -22.01 14.16
C GLN A 148 18.80 -21.65 14.73
N LEU A 149 19.06 -20.37 14.98
CA LEU A 149 20.30 -19.92 15.60
C LEU A 149 20.46 -20.47 17.02
N ASP A 150 19.39 -20.48 17.81
CA ASP A 150 19.42 -21.01 19.17
C ASP A 150 19.60 -22.53 19.19
N ASN A 151 18.94 -23.25 18.28
CA ASN A 151 19.18 -24.68 18.07
C ASN A 151 20.64 -24.97 17.71
N LEU A 152 21.24 -24.16 16.83
CA LEU A 152 22.65 -24.30 16.46
C LEU A 152 23.57 -24.07 17.67
N LYS A 153 23.30 -23.05 18.50
CA LYS A 153 24.06 -22.80 19.73
C LYS A 153 24.01 -24.00 20.67
N ILE A 154 22.83 -24.57 20.89
CA ILE A 154 22.65 -25.76 21.74
C ILE A 154 23.47 -26.94 21.19
N GLN A 155 23.43 -27.17 19.87
CA GLN A 155 24.23 -28.24 19.24
C GLN A 155 25.74 -28.00 19.39
N LEU A 156 26.22 -26.77 19.19
CA LEU A 156 27.63 -26.43 19.39
C LEU A 156 28.06 -26.66 20.84
N GLN A 157 27.24 -26.24 21.81
CA GLN A 157 27.47 -26.50 23.24
C GLN A 157 27.57 -27.99 23.55
N ASN A 158 26.60 -28.78 23.07
CA ASN A 158 26.56 -30.22 23.29
C ASN A 158 27.79 -30.94 22.70
N ASN A 159 28.36 -30.40 21.63
CA ASN A 159 29.55 -30.93 20.97
C ASN A 159 30.87 -30.38 21.54
N ASN A 160 30.83 -29.58 22.61
CA ASN A 160 31.98 -28.84 23.16
C ASN A 160 32.72 -27.99 22.10
N LEU A 161 32.00 -27.53 21.09
CA LEU A 161 32.54 -26.63 20.07
C LEU A 161 32.47 -25.19 20.56
N PRO A 162 33.48 -24.37 20.25
CA PRO A 162 33.46 -22.97 20.64
C PRO A 162 32.29 -22.25 19.98
N ILE A 163 31.42 -21.65 20.79
CA ILE A 163 30.38 -20.74 20.30
C ILE A 163 31.10 -19.43 19.93
N PRO A 164 30.94 -18.92 18.70
CA PRO A 164 31.47 -17.61 18.35
C PRO A 164 30.88 -16.56 19.30
N ASP A 165 31.73 -15.96 20.13
CA ASP A 165 31.33 -14.94 21.08
C ASP A 165 30.85 -13.72 20.31
N THR A 166 29.55 -13.46 20.35
CA THR A 166 28.94 -12.23 19.80
C THR A 166 29.42 -10.97 20.55
N ALA A 167 30.09 -11.15 21.69
CA ALA A 167 30.72 -10.09 22.49
C ALA A 167 32.07 -9.60 21.93
N ASN A 168 32.71 -10.35 21.01
CA ASN A 168 33.88 -9.85 20.32
C ASN A 168 33.42 -8.87 19.23
N ASN A 169 33.89 -7.62 19.31
CA ASN A 169 33.59 -6.46 18.46
C ASN A 169 33.77 -6.63 16.93
N THR A 170 33.83 -7.86 16.42
CA THR A 170 33.69 -8.19 15.01
C THR A 170 32.29 -7.79 14.55
N PRO A 171 32.15 -6.78 13.68
CA PRO A 171 30.86 -6.42 13.14
C PRO A 171 30.29 -7.63 12.40
N PRO A 172 28.95 -7.82 12.43
CA PRO A 172 28.33 -8.83 11.59
C PRO A 172 28.77 -8.62 10.14
N PRO A 173 28.88 -9.70 9.35
CA PRO A 173 29.23 -9.57 7.93
C PRO A 173 28.26 -8.57 7.28
N ALA A 174 28.83 -7.57 6.61
CA ALA A 174 28.04 -6.54 5.96
C ALA A 174 27.10 -7.18 4.93
N LEU A 175 25.85 -6.71 4.89
CA LEU A 175 24.91 -7.08 3.84
C LEU A 175 25.54 -6.76 2.48
N PRO A 176 25.42 -7.65 1.48
CA PRO A 176 25.87 -7.36 0.13
C PRO A 176 25.22 -6.08 -0.40
N GLU A 177 26.02 -5.24 -1.07
CA GLU A 177 25.58 -3.96 -1.65
C GLU A 177 24.37 -4.13 -2.60
N SER A 178 24.29 -5.29 -3.27
CA SER A 178 23.16 -5.66 -4.12
C SER A 178 21.84 -5.70 -3.36
N ILE A 179 21.82 -6.22 -2.13
CA ILE A 179 20.63 -6.32 -1.29
C ILE A 179 20.22 -4.93 -0.79
N LEU A 180 21.19 -4.12 -0.35
CA LEU A 180 20.94 -2.74 0.07
C LEU A 180 20.39 -1.88 -1.08
N SER A 181 20.97 -2.02 -2.27
CA SER A 181 20.50 -1.34 -3.48
C SER A 181 19.07 -1.77 -3.87
N GLN A 182 18.76 -3.07 -3.77
CA GLN A 182 17.43 -3.59 -4.07
C GLN A 182 16.39 -3.09 -3.06
N TYR A 183 16.74 -3.05 -1.78
CA TYR A 183 15.89 -2.50 -0.72
C TYR A 183 15.63 -1.01 -0.92
N LYS A 184 16.68 -0.23 -1.22
CA LYS A 184 16.56 1.20 -1.54
C LYS A 184 15.64 1.44 -2.74
N ARG A 185 15.82 0.69 -3.83
CA ARG A 185 14.97 0.79 -5.04
C ARG A 185 13.52 0.43 -4.75
N HIS A 186 13.27 -0.53 -3.86
CA HIS A 186 11.93 -0.91 -3.44
C HIS A 186 11.28 0.24 -2.65
N ILE A 187 11.96 0.80 -1.66
CA ILE A 187 11.52 2.00 -0.93
C ILE A 187 11.21 3.13 -1.92
N GLU A 188 12.13 3.44 -2.83
CA GLU A 188 11.93 4.52 -3.80
C GLU A 188 10.73 4.24 -4.71
N THR A 189 10.53 3.02 -5.21
CA THR A 189 9.38 2.69 -6.09
C THR A 189 8.03 2.79 -5.38
N PHE A 190 7.92 2.32 -4.14
CA PHE A 190 6.64 2.19 -3.43
C PHE A 190 6.31 3.36 -2.49
N LEU A 191 7.32 4.12 -2.05
CA LEU A 191 7.16 5.31 -1.22
C LEU A 191 7.35 6.61 -2.01
N SER A 192 7.71 6.56 -3.30
CA SER A 192 7.55 7.70 -4.21
C SER A 192 6.09 7.89 -4.62
N ILE A 193 5.18 7.86 -3.64
CA ILE A 193 4.02 8.73 -3.75
C ILE A 193 4.64 10.12 -3.89
N ASN A 194 4.49 10.72 -5.06
CA ASN A 194 4.89 12.09 -5.35
C ASN A 194 4.31 13.03 -4.29
N TRP A 195 4.99 13.13 -3.14
CA TRP A 195 4.97 14.26 -2.24
C TRP A 195 5.69 15.38 -2.97
N SER A 196 5.23 15.75 -4.17
CA SER A 196 5.42 17.12 -4.60
C SER A 196 4.45 17.90 -3.73
N PRO A 197 4.89 18.81 -2.85
CA PRO A 197 4.00 19.79 -2.20
C PRO A 197 3.42 20.80 -3.22
N SER A 198 3.25 20.42 -4.48
CA SER A 198 3.22 21.34 -5.62
C SER A 198 2.09 21.05 -6.62
N VAL A 199 0.97 20.48 -6.19
CA VAL A 199 -0.30 20.54 -6.95
C VAL A 199 -1.42 21.10 -6.07
N THR A 200 -1.11 22.23 -5.43
CA THR A 200 -2.08 23.25 -5.03
C THR A 200 -1.62 24.60 -5.56
N GLN A 201 -1.17 24.65 -6.82
CA GLN A 201 -1.37 25.89 -7.57
C GLN A 201 -2.81 25.91 -8.05
N SER A 202 -3.72 26.19 -7.13
CA SER A 202 -4.92 26.93 -7.44
C SER A 202 -4.44 28.17 -8.18
N LYS A 203 -4.48 28.17 -9.51
CA LYS A 203 -4.49 29.41 -10.28
C LYS A 203 -5.71 30.16 -9.79
N SER A 204 -5.51 30.99 -8.77
CA SER A 204 -6.36 32.12 -8.48
C SER A 204 -6.43 32.89 -9.79
N VAL A 205 -7.53 32.70 -10.50
CA VAL A 205 -7.93 33.58 -11.59
C VAL A 205 -8.02 34.95 -10.94
N ARG A 206 -6.98 35.76 -11.15
CA ARG A 206 -6.96 37.17 -10.80
C ARG A 206 -8.12 37.79 -11.58
N ALA A 207 -9.24 38.03 -10.91
CA ALA A 207 -10.27 38.90 -11.41
C ALA A 207 -9.59 40.25 -11.68
N GLY A 208 -9.46 40.60 -12.96
CA GLY A 208 -8.96 41.90 -13.38
C GLY A 208 -9.88 42.97 -12.80
N GLY A 209 -9.36 43.72 -11.83
CA GLY A 209 -9.95 44.99 -11.42
C GLY A 209 -9.86 45.96 -12.58
N PHE A 210 -10.98 46.20 -13.24
CA PHE A 210 -11.16 47.29 -14.17
C PHE A 210 -11.25 48.58 -13.34
N VAL A 211 -10.14 49.29 -13.20
CA VAL A 211 -10.15 50.68 -12.71
C VAL A 211 -10.54 51.54 -13.89
N GLY A 212 -11.74 52.09 -13.87
CA GLY A 212 -12.15 53.13 -14.80
C GLY A 212 -11.39 54.41 -14.47
N ASP A 213 -10.65 54.94 -15.43
CA ASP A 213 -10.32 56.36 -15.48
C ASP A 213 -11.49 57.10 -16.13
N VAL A 214 -11.99 58.09 -15.40
CA VAL A 214 -12.95 59.08 -15.86
C VAL A 214 -12.12 60.31 -16.21
N ASP A 215 -12.14 60.68 -17.49
CA ASP A 215 -11.93 62.06 -17.96
C ASP A 215 -13.19 62.51 -18.70
#